data_AF-A0A5K1B174-F1
#
_entry.id   AF-A0A5K1B174-F1
#
_cell.length_a   1.000
_cell.length_b   1.000
_cell.length_c   1.000
_cell.angle_alpha   90.00
_cell.angle_beta   90.00
_cell.angle_gamma   90.00
#
_symmetry.space_group_name_H-M   'P 1'
#
loop_
_entity.id
_entity.type
_entity.pdbx_description
1 polymer ?
#
loop_
_entity_poly.entity_id
_entity_poly.type
_entity_poly.pdbx_seq_one_letter_code
_entity_poly.pdbx_strand_id
1 'polypeptide(L)' 'ITFVENKHIRETLLEDIDEHHLPDVYGGKQPLLPIDRDAS' A
#
# COMPACT_ATOMS: atom_id res chain seq x y z
N ILE A 1 1.28 -18.68 -5.08
CA ILE A 1 0.83 -17.50 -5.85
C ILE A 1 -0.64 -17.33 -5.52
N THR A 2 -1.03 -16.19 -4.97
CA THR A 2 -2.42 -15.90 -4.58
C THR A 2 -2.96 -14.86 -5.56
N PHE A 3 -4.11 -15.14 -6.16
CA PHE A 3 -4.79 -14.20 -7.05
C PHE A 3 -5.86 -13.47 -6.26
N VAL A 4 -5.86 -12.14 -6.36
CA VAL A 4 -6.76 -11.27 -5.62
C VAL A 4 -7.52 -10.40 -6.61
N GLU A 5 -8.84 -10.30 -6.43
CA GLU A 5 -9.67 -9.39 -7.22
C GLU A 5 -9.44 -7.95 -6.74
N ASN A 6 -9.46 -6.96 -7.65
CA ASN A 6 -9.15 -5.56 -7.31
C ASN A 6 -9.96 -5.01 -6.12
N LYS A 7 -11.24 -5.42 -5.99
CA LYS A 7 -12.11 -4.98 -4.89
C LYS A 7 -11.67 -5.51 -3.51
N HIS A 8 -10.79 -6.52 -3.48
CA HIS A 8 -10.33 -7.19 -2.27
C HIS A 8 -8.84 -6.93 -1.94
N ILE A 9 -8.15 -6.13 -2.75
CA ILE A 9 -6.71 -5.88 -2.56
C ILE A 9 -6.39 -5.30 -1.19
N ARG A 10 -7.20 -4.35 -0.70
CA ARG A 10 -6.91 -3.65 0.56
C ARG A 10 -6.98 -4.58 1.75
N GLU A 11 -8.10 -5.29 1.93
CA GLU A 11 -8.27 -6.20 3.06
C GLU A 11 -7.25 -7.34 3.04
N THR A 12 -6.95 -7.91 1.86
CA THR A 12 -5.96 -8.98 1.75
C THR A 12 -4.56 -8.52 2.11
N LEU A 13 -4.17 -7.28 1.77
CA LEU A 13 -2.85 -6.76 2.15
C LEU A 13 -2.77 -6.42 3.64
N LEU A 14 -3.86 -5.95 4.25
CA LEU A 14 -3.92 -5.58 5.67
C LEU A 14 -3.91 -6.79 6.63
N GLU A 15 -4.11 -8.01 6.12
CA GLU A 15 -3.93 -9.24 6.92
C GLU A 15 -2.48 -9.40 7.39
N ASP A 16 -1.51 -8.95 6.58
CA ASP A 16 -0.07 -9.12 6.83
C ASP A 16 0.70 -7.80 6.98
N ILE A 17 0.11 -6.67 6.57
CA ILE A 17 0.77 -5.35 6.51
C ILE A 17 -0.01 -4.34 7.35
N ASP A 18 0.66 -3.65 8.28
CA ASP A 18 0.05 -2.53 9.01
C ASP A 18 -0.33 -1.41 8.03
N GLU A 19 -1.49 -0.79 8.25
CA GLU A 19 -2.01 0.28 7.39
C GLU A 19 -1.04 1.47 7.23
N HIS A 20 -0.19 1.76 8.22
CA HIS A 20 0.78 2.85 8.17
C HIS A 20 1.99 2.54 7.30
N HIS A 21 2.21 1.26 6.97
CA HIS A 21 3.27 0.77 6.09
C HIS A 21 2.74 0.38 4.70
N LEU A 22 1.43 0.49 4.47
CA LEU A 22 0.82 0.23 3.18
C LEU A 22 0.64 1.55 2.42
N PRO A 23 1.09 1.65 1.14
CA PRO A 23 0.83 2.82 0.32
C PRO A 23 -0.65 3.18 0.21
N ASP A 24 -0.94 4.47 0.18
CA ASP A 24 -2.29 5.03 0.04
C ASP A 24 -3.02 4.55 -1.23
N VAL A 25 -2.29 4.34 -2.34
CA VAL A 25 -2.82 3.78 -3.60
C VAL A 25 -3.40 2.37 -3.45
N TYR A 26 -3.03 1.65 -2.39
CA TYR A 26 -3.58 0.33 -2.05
C TYR A 26 -4.56 0.38 -0.86
N GLY A 27 -4.90 1.58 -0.38
CA GLY A 27 -5.85 1.79 0.72
C GLY A 27 -5.22 1.80 2.12
N GLY A 28 -3.90 1.99 2.21
CA GLY A 28 -3.18 2.25 3.46
C GLY A 28 -3.02 3.75 3.74
N LYS A 29 -2.00 4.09 4.52
CA LYS A 29 -1.71 5.47 4.99
C LYS A 29 -0.31 5.97 4.62
N GLN A 30 0.54 5.12 4.03
CA GLN A 30 1.87 5.54 3.63
C GLN A 30 1.79 6.43 2.36
N PRO A 31 2.29 7.68 2.40
CA PRO A 31 2.27 8.55 1.24
C PRO A 31 3.34 8.12 0.22
N LEU A 32 3.01 8.25 -1.07
CA LEU A 32 4.00 8.14 -2.14
C LEU A 32 4.78 9.46 -2.27
N LEU A 33 6.10 9.37 -2.14
CA LEU A 33 7.00 10.48 -2.41
C LEU A 33 7.51 10.37 -3.86
N PRO A 34 7.50 11.48 -4.63
CA PRO A 34 8.19 11.51 -5.91
C PRO A 34 9.68 11.21 -5.73
N ILE A 35 10.26 10.45 -6.66
CA ILE A 35 11.69 10.06 -6.60
C ILE A 35 12.64 11.27 -6.55
N ASP A 36 12.25 12.40 -7.14
CA ASP A 36 13.05 13.64 -7.13
C ASP A 36 12.87 14.47 -5.85
N ARG A 37 11.93 14.09 -4.98
CA ARG A 37 11.69 14.74 -3.68
C ARG A 37 12.36 14.02 -2.51
N ASP A 38 13.00 12.88 -2.75
CA ASP A 38 13.91 12.25 -1.80
C ASP A 38 15.22 13.07 -1.74
N ALA A 39 15.12 14.32 -1.30
CA ALA A 39 16.23 15.17 -0.95
C ALA A 39 16.58 14.91 0.51
N SER A 40 17.25 13.79 0.76
CA SER A 40 18.06 13.58 1.97
C SER A 40 19.50 13.98 1.71
#